data_AF-A0A1V2ATX3-F1
#
_entry.id   AF-A0A1V2ATX3-F1
#
_cell.length_a   1.000
_cell.length_b   1.000
_cell.length_c   1.000
_cell.angle_alpha   90.00
_cell.angle_beta   90.00
_cell.angle_gamma   90.00
#
_symmetry.space_group_name_H-M   'P 1'
#
loop_
_entity.id
_entity.type
_entity.pdbx_description
1 polymer ?
#
loop_
_entity_poly.entity_id
_entity_poly.type
_entity_poly.pdbx_seq_one_letter_code
_entity_poly.pdbx_strand_id
1 'polypeptide(L)'
;GVFWAAAEPMYHLMTVPPIHDGISAGTKEAVMPALAQSYMHWGFLAWTILGTISAVVMMYGHYHKGMPLKPRTLLYPIFGEKLRKSLLGTIIDAAAIIAVAAGTIGPIGFLGLQASYGLQELFGISDVFTTQLAIIVCVVAVSTISAVTGIDKGIQIISNLNVRLAILLMAFILLFGPGGFIIDSFVSSFGFYVSEFIPMSTYRGDTSWLGSWTI
;
A
#
# COMPACT_ATOMS: atom_id res chain seq x y z
N GLY A 1 4.99 -1.37 -0.20
CA GLY A 1 4.97 -0.41 -1.32
C GLY A 1 5.74 -0.96 -2.49
N VAL A 2 7.08 -0.81 -2.51
CA VAL A 2 7.93 -1.21 -3.65
C VAL A 2 7.90 -2.71 -3.93
N PHE A 3 7.81 -3.56 -2.90
CA PHE A 3 7.70 -5.02 -3.06
C PHE A 3 6.51 -5.41 -3.94
N TRP A 4 5.29 -5.07 -3.52
CA TRP A 4 4.05 -5.43 -4.25
C TRP A 4 3.91 -4.72 -5.59
N ALA A 5 4.48 -3.52 -5.74
CA ALA A 5 4.46 -2.80 -7.02
C ALA A 5 5.09 -3.60 -8.17
N ALA A 6 6.09 -4.46 -7.89
CA ALA A 6 6.66 -5.38 -8.87
C ALA A 6 6.09 -6.80 -8.72
N ALA A 7 5.97 -7.30 -7.49
CA ALA A 7 5.61 -8.69 -7.23
C ALA A 7 4.19 -9.03 -7.65
N GLU A 8 3.22 -8.14 -7.42
CA GLU A 8 1.81 -8.45 -7.67
C GLU A 8 1.47 -8.53 -9.17
N PRO A 9 1.84 -7.56 -10.04
CA PRO A 9 1.63 -7.72 -11.47
C PRO A 9 2.34 -8.94 -12.05
N MET A 10 3.54 -9.26 -11.55
CA MET A 10 4.28 -10.46 -11.97
C MET A 10 3.57 -11.74 -11.53
N TYR A 11 2.98 -11.76 -10.33
CA TYR A 11 2.18 -12.87 -9.87
C TYR A 11 0.94 -13.04 -10.74
N HIS A 12 0.18 -11.97 -10.98
CA HIS A 12 -1.01 -12.00 -11.84
C HIS A 12 -0.70 -12.31 -13.31
N LEU A 13 0.53 -12.05 -13.77
CA LEU A 13 1.00 -12.49 -15.08
C LEU A 13 1.19 -14.02 -15.12
N MET A 14 1.74 -14.60 -14.05
CA MET A 14 2.03 -16.03 -13.94
C MET A 14 0.84 -16.87 -13.47
N THR A 15 -0.14 -16.24 -12.82
CA THR A 15 -1.40 -16.84 -12.40
C THR A 15 -2.50 -15.82 -12.65
N VAL A 16 -3.12 -15.91 -13.82
CA VAL A 16 -4.11 -14.92 -14.27
C VAL A 16 -5.26 -14.81 -13.26
N PRO A 17 -5.71 -13.59 -12.90
CA PRO A 17 -6.86 -13.39 -12.04
C PRO A 17 -8.08 -14.20 -12.53
N PRO A 18 -8.78 -14.95 -11.67
CA PRO A 18 -9.85 -15.87 -12.07
C PRO A 18 -11.05 -15.24 -12.80
N ILE A 19 -11.23 -13.92 -12.72
CA ILE A 19 -12.24 -13.19 -13.51
C ILE A 19 -11.91 -13.14 -15.00
N HIS A 20 -10.65 -13.33 -15.37
CA HIS A 20 -10.17 -13.38 -16.75
C HIS A 20 -9.74 -14.81 -17.11
N ASP A 21 -10.61 -15.77 -16.81
CA ASP A 21 -10.41 -17.16 -17.16
C ASP A 21 -10.26 -17.34 -18.69
N GLY A 22 -9.50 -18.36 -19.10
CA GLY A 22 -9.20 -18.62 -20.51
C GLY A 22 -8.00 -17.86 -21.09
N ILE A 23 -7.43 -16.89 -20.36
CA ILE A 23 -6.12 -16.31 -20.72
C ILE A 23 -5.00 -17.20 -20.17
N SER A 24 -4.03 -17.52 -21.02
CA SER A 24 -2.88 -18.35 -20.64
C SER A 24 -1.87 -17.55 -19.80
N ALA A 25 -1.38 -18.15 -18.72
CA ALA A 25 -0.36 -17.54 -17.87
C ALA A 25 0.97 -17.32 -18.62
N GLY A 26 1.67 -16.25 -18.27
CA GLY A 26 2.99 -15.91 -18.81
C GLY A 26 2.98 -15.44 -20.27
N THR A 27 1.81 -15.25 -20.88
CA THR A 27 1.69 -14.78 -22.26
C THR A 27 1.51 -13.27 -22.35
N LYS A 28 1.59 -12.71 -23.57
CA LYS A 28 1.40 -11.27 -23.79
C LYS A 28 -0.02 -10.82 -23.45
N GLU A 29 -1.00 -11.69 -23.68
CA GLU A 29 -2.41 -11.44 -23.40
C GLU A 29 -2.68 -11.29 -21.90
N ALA A 30 -1.85 -11.90 -21.04
CA ALA A 30 -1.96 -11.80 -19.59
C ALA A 30 -1.42 -10.48 -18.99
N VAL A 31 -0.66 -9.68 -19.76
CA VAL A 31 -0.05 -8.43 -19.25
C VAL A 31 -1.12 -7.42 -18.82
N MET A 32 -2.12 -7.19 -19.69
CA MET A 32 -3.19 -6.23 -19.42
C MET A 32 -4.03 -6.57 -18.18
N PRO A 33 -4.62 -7.77 -18.05
CA PRO A 33 -5.40 -8.12 -16.87
C PRO A 33 -4.53 -8.16 -15.59
N ALA A 34 -3.26 -8.54 -15.68
CA ALA A 34 -2.37 -8.56 -14.53
C ALA A 34 -2.09 -7.16 -13.94
N LEU A 35 -1.79 -6.20 -14.82
CA LEU A 35 -1.60 -4.81 -14.43
C LEU A 35 -2.92 -4.17 -13.96
N ALA A 36 -4.02 -4.43 -14.66
CA ALA A 36 -5.34 -3.93 -14.29
C ALA A 36 -5.79 -4.41 -12.90
N GLN A 37 -5.51 -5.68 -12.55
CA GLN A 37 -5.80 -6.20 -11.21
C GLN A 37 -5.02 -5.45 -10.13
N SER A 38 -3.75 -5.14 -10.40
CA SER A 38 -2.92 -4.35 -9.50
C SER A 38 -3.46 -2.91 -9.38
N TYR A 39 -3.94 -2.31 -10.47
CA TYR A 39 -4.58 -0.99 -10.43
C TYR A 39 -5.90 -1.00 -9.64
N MET A 40 -6.64 -2.10 -9.68
CA MET A 40 -7.84 -2.27 -8.88
C MET A 40 -7.49 -2.26 -7.38
N HIS A 41 -6.50 -3.05 -6.96
CA HIS A 41 -6.13 -3.17 -5.55
C HIS A 41 -5.46 -1.89 -4.98
N TRP A 42 -4.66 -1.19 -5.78
CA TRP A 42 -3.85 -0.04 -5.30
C TRP A 42 -4.32 1.33 -5.82
N GLY A 43 -5.34 1.36 -6.67
CA GLY A 43 -5.83 2.56 -7.34
C GLY A 43 -7.07 3.16 -6.69
N PHE A 44 -8.07 3.47 -7.51
CA PHE A 44 -9.14 4.40 -7.14
C PHE A 44 -9.91 4.02 -5.87
N LEU A 45 -10.29 2.75 -5.71
CA LEU A 45 -11.09 2.31 -4.56
C LEU A 45 -10.32 2.39 -3.23
N ALA A 46 -9.07 1.91 -3.23
CA ALA A 46 -8.21 1.96 -2.05
C ALA A 46 -8.01 3.41 -1.58
N TRP A 47 -7.68 4.32 -2.51
CA TRP A 47 -7.48 5.74 -2.19
C TRP A 47 -8.77 6.46 -1.81
N THR A 48 -9.90 6.13 -2.45
CA THR A 48 -11.18 6.76 -2.14
C THR A 48 -11.62 6.46 -0.71
N ILE A 49 -11.55 5.18 -0.30
CA ILE A 49 -12.03 4.74 1.01
C ILE A 49 -11.03 5.12 2.12
N LEU A 50 -9.75 4.76 1.95
CA LEU A 50 -8.75 4.89 3.02
C LEU A 50 -8.14 6.29 3.09
N GLY A 51 -7.93 6.94 1.93
CA GLY A 51 -7.29 8.24 1.84
C GLY A 51 -8.30 9.39 1.86
N THR A 52 -8.99 9.57 0.74
CA THR A 52 -9.73 10.79 0.42
C THR A 52 -10.94 11.01 1.33
N ILE A 53 -11.85 10.04 1.43
CA ILE A 53 -13.07 10.20 2.26
C ILE A 53 -12.68 10.38 3.72
N SER A 54 -11.78 9.56 4.22
CA SER A 54 -11.30 9.62 5.60
C SER A 54 -10.67 10.98 5.92
N ALA A 55 -9.82 11.51 5.04
CA ALA A 55 -9.22 12.83 5.19
C ALA A 55 -10.29 13.94 5.18
N VAL A 56 -11.23 13.93 4.23
CA VAL A 56 -12.29 14.95 4.14
C VAL A 56 -13.14 14.97 5.40
N VAL A 57 -13.59 13.81 5.88
CA VAL A 57 -14.40 13.71 7.11
C VAL A 57 -13.61 14.17 8.33
N MET A 58 -12.35 13.76 8.46
CA MET A 58 -11.49 14.14 9.56
C MET A 58 -11.23 15.65 9.60
N MET A 59 -10.90 16.25 8.45
CA MET A 59 -10.63 17.68 8.33
C MET A 59 -11.90 18.51 8.56
N TYR A 60 -13.03 18.08 8.01
CA TYR A 60 -14.32 18.73 8.29
C TYR A 60 -14.65 18.66 9.78
N GLY A 61 -14.59 17.46 10.38
CA GLY A 61 -14.87 17.26 11.80
C GLY A 61 -13.97 18.08 12.70
N HIS A 62 -12.67 18.16 12.39
CA HIS A 62 -11.74 18.93 13.18
C HIS A 62 -11.94 20.44 13.03
N TYR A 63 -11.86 20.97 11.80
CA TYR A 63 -11.83 22.42 11.57
C TYR A 63 -13.21 23.08 11.64
N HIS A 64 -14.29 22.39 11.28
CA HIS A 64 -15.63 22.99 11.26
C HIS A 64 -16.48 22.61 12.47
N LYS A 65 -16.19 21.48 13.12
CA LYS A 65 -16.99 20.97 14.25
C LYS A 65 -16.23 20.92 15.57
N GLY A 66 -14.91 21.20 15.54
CA GLY A 66 -14.07 21.19 16.75
C GLY A 66 -13.92 19.79 17.35
N MET A 67 -14.09 18.74 16.55
CA MET A 67 -13.80 17.37 16.96
C MET A 67 -12.28 17.16 17.08
N PRO A 68 -11.81 16.24 17.93
CA PRO A 68 -10.37 15.96 18.05
C PRO A 68 -9.81 15.32 16.76
N LEU A 69 -8.51 15.47 16.49
CA LEU A 69 -7.80 14.69 15.47
C LEU A 69 -7.57 13.25 15.96
N LYS A 70 -8.65 12.49 16.08
CA LYS A 70 -8.68 11.11 16.56
C LYS A 70 -9.59 10.24 15.67
N PRO A 71 -9.34 8.92 15.57
CA PRO A 71 -10.15 8.01 14.75
C PRO A 71 -11.65 8.13 14.97
N ARG A 72 -12.12 8.36 16.20
CA ARG A 72 -13.54 8.61 16.50
C ARG A 72 -14.20 9.69 15.63
N THR A 73 -13.44 10.67 15.15
CA THR A 73 -13.95 11.77 14.32
C THR A 73 -14.39 11.31 12.94
N LEU A 74 -13.86 10.19 12.43
CA LEU A 74 -14.32 9.59 11.18
C LEU A 74 -15.79 9.15 11.25
N LEU A 75 -16.28 8.85 12.45
CA LEU A 75 -17.67 8.46 12.68
C LEU A 75 -18.57 9.63 13.12
N TYR A 76 -18.04 10.86 13.08
CA TYR A 76 -18.80 12.07 13.35
C TYR A 76 -20.09 12.20 12.51
N PRO A 77 -20.11 11.91 11.20
CA PRO A 77 -21.34 12.07 10.40
C PRO A 77 -22.52 11.21 10.87
N ILE A 78 -22.26 10.13 11.60
CA ILE A 78 -23.28 9.18 12.07
C ILE A 78 -23.70 9.48 13.51
N PHE A 79 -22.72 9.67 14.41
CA PHE A 79 -22.99 9.80 15.85
C PHE A 79 -22.95 11.24 16.37
N GLY A 80 -22.49 12.17 15.53
CA GLY A 80 -22.33 13.59 15.86
C GLY A 80 -21.40 13.84 17.04
N GLU A 81 -21.69 14.90 17.78
CA GLU A 81 -20.88 15.38 18.92
C GLU A 81 -20.81 14.40 20.09
N LYS A 82 -21.71 13.42 20.15
CA LYS A 82 -21.78 12.43 21.25
C LYS A 82 -20.47 11.65 21.39
N LEU A 83 -19.71 11.47 20.31
CA LEU A 83 -18.44 10.75 20.33
C LEU A 83 -17.32 11.47 21.07
N ARG A 84 -17.42 12.80 21.25
CA ARG A 84 -16.34 13.63 21.77
C ARG A 84 -15.82 13.15 23.13
N LYS A 85 -16.73 12.73 24.01
CA LYS A 85 -16.42 12.26 25.37
C LYS A 85 -17.07 10.92 25.73
N SER A 86 -17.54 10.15 24.75
CA SER A 86 -18.21 8.87 25.02
C SER A 86 -17.22 7.71 25.19
N LEU A 87 -17.67 6.70 25.94
CA LEU A 87 -16.99 5.40 26.04
C LEU A 87 -16.86 4.74 24.67
N LEU A 88 -17.91 4.81 23.84
CA LEU A 88 -17.89 4.32 22.46
C LEU A 88 -16.76 4.96 21.65
N GLY A 89 -16.57 6.28 21.75
CA GLY A 89 -15.46 6.97 21.09
C GLY A 89 -14.08 6.49 21.55
N THR A 90 -13.94 6.13 22.83
CA THR A 90 -12.70 5.56 23.37
C THR A 90 -12.45 4.14 22.86
N ILE A 91 -13.50 3.32 22.74
CA ILE A 91 -13.40 1.98 22.13
C ILE A 91 -12.99 2.10 20.66
N ILE A 92 -13.58 3.04 19.91
CA ILE A 92 -13.22 3.29 18.50
C ILE A 92 -11.74 3.69 18.37
N ASP A 93 -11.28 4.63 19.19
CA ASP A 93 -9.87 5.05 19.15
C ASP A 93 -8.93 3.89 19.48
N ALA A 94 -9.24 3.08 20.51
CA ALA A 94 -8.43 1.93 20.90
C ALA A 94 -8.40 0.86 19.80
N ALA A 95 -9.54 0.54 19.20
CA ALA A 95 -9.63 -0.41 18.08
C ALA A 95 -8.81 0.08 16.88
N ALA A 96 -8.87 1.38 16.57
CA ALA A 96 -8.07 1.97 15.49
C ALA A 96 -6.56 1.90 15.75
N ILE A 97 -6.10 2.12 16.99
CA ILE A 97 -4.68 1.96 17.36
C ILE A 97 -4.23 0.52 17.14
N ILE A 98 -5.04 -0.47 17.58
CA ILE A 98 -4.75 -1.89 17.37
C ILE A 98 -4.70 -2.22 15.88
N ALA A 99 -5.67 -1.72 15.10
CA ALA A 99 -5.73 -1.94 13.66
C ALA A 99 -4.51 -1.35 12.93
N VAL A 100 -4.08 -0.13 13.30
CA VAL A 100 -2.87 0.49 12.74
C VAL A 100 -1.62 -0.31 13.10
N ALA A 101 -1.51 -0.78 14.35
CA ALA A 101 -0.40 -1.64 14.75
C ALA A 101 -0.38 -2.94 13.94
N ALA A 102 -1.51 -3.65 13.86
CA ALA A 102 -1.63 -4.88 13.08
C ALA A 102 -1.29 -4.67 11.59
N GLY A 103 -1.79 -3.58 10.99
CA GLY A 103 -1.54 -3.26 9.58
C GLY A 103 -0.12 -2.78 9.27
N THR A 104 0.63 -2.28 10.25
CA THR A 104 2.01 -1.78 10.04
C THR A 104 3.08 -2.83 10.30
N ILE A 105 2.83 -3.80 11.18
CA ILE A 105 3.80 -4.87 11.52
C ILE A 105 4.19 -5.70 10.30
N GLY A 106 3.22 -6.14 9.50
CA GLY A 106 3.48 -6.96 8.29
C GLY A 106 4.41 -6.26 7.29
N PRO A 107 4.08 -5.04 6.82
CA PRO A 107 4.94 -4.24 5.97
C PRO A 107 6.37 -4.03 6.50
N ILE A 108 6.55 -3.83 7.81
CA ILE A 108 7.88 -3.71 8.43
C ILE A 108 8.66 -5.02 8.31
N GLY A 109 8.00 -6.17 8.48
CA GLY A 109 8.60 -7.48 8.25
C GLY A 109 9.10 -7.65 6.81
N PHE A 110 8.29 -7.26 5.82
CA PHE A 110 8.69 -7.30 4.40
C PHE A 110 9.92 -6.43 4.10
N LEU A 111 10.09 -5.29 4.79
CA LEU A 111 11.30 -4.46 4.65
C LEU A 111 12.56 -5.20 5.10
N GLY A 112 12.47 -5.99 6.19
CA GLY A 112 13.57 -6.83 6.64
C GLY A 112 13.96 -7.88 5.60
N LEU A 113 12.97 -8.57 5.03
CA LEU A 113 13.18 -9.53 3.94
C LEU A 113 13.83 -8.87 2.71
N GLN A 114 13.26 -7.76 2.25
CA GLN A 114 13.71 -7.09 1.04
C GLN A 114 15.13 -6.50 1.20
N ALA A 115 15.43 -5.92 2.36
CA ALA A 115 16.76 -5.39 2.64
C ALA A 115 17.80 -6.51 2.79
N SER A 116 17.46 -7.61 3.46
CA SER A 116 18.32 -8.78 3.61
C SER A 116 18.66 -9.41 2.26
N TYR A 117 17.66 -9.60 1.39
CA TYR A 117 17.87 -10.03 0.00
C TYR A 117 18.80 -9.07 -0.76
N GLY A 118 18.59 -7.76 -0.64
CA GLY A 118 19.47 -6.76 -1.26
C GLY A 118 20.92 -6.83 -0.76
N LEU A 119 21.13 -7.09 0.54
CA LEU A 119 22.48 -7.26 1.09
C LEU A 119 23.17 -8.53 0.59
N GLN A 120 22.41 -9.62 0.41
CA GLN A 120 22.93 -10.86 -0.17
C GLN A 120 23.40 -10.62 -1.61
N GLU A 121 22.56 -10.04 -2.46
CA GLU A 121 22.87 -9.83 -3.88
C GLU A 121 24.02 -8.83 -4.10
N LEU A 122 24.11 -7.78 -3.27
CA LEU A 122 25.10 -6.72 -3.46
C LEU A 122 26.42 -6.96 -2.72
N PHE A 123 26.36 -7.58 -1.53
CA PHE A 123 27.50 -7.67 -0.61
C PHE A 123 27.79 -9.10 -0.14
N GLY A 124 27.00 -10.09 -0.54
CA GLY A 124 27.18 -11.49 -0.14
C GLY A 124 26.83 -11.78 1.32
N ILE A 125 26.08 -10.90 1.99
CA ILE A 125 25.65 -11.11 3.38
C ILE A 125 24.40 -12.01 3.37
N SER A 126 24.52 -13.20 3.97
CA SER A 126 23.48 -14.24 3.98
C SER A 126 22.07 -13.72 4.27
N ASP A 127 21.13 -14.01 3.36
CA ASP A 127 19.71 -13.78 3.58
C ASP A 127 19.11 -14.87 4.49
N VAL A 128 19.24 -14.64 5.80
CA VAL A 128 18.75 -15.55 6.84
C VAL A 128 18.03 -14.76 7.93
N PHE A 129 17.24 -15.46 8.75
CA PHE A 129 16.45 -14.85 9.83
C PHE A 129 17.26 -13.90 10.72
N THR A 130 18.51 -14.24 11.05
CA THR A 130 19.37 -13.38 11.89
C THR A 130 19.67 -12.04 11.23
N THR A 131 19.95 -12.02 9.92
CA THR A 131 20.19 -10.78 9.16
C THR A 131 18.92 -9.93 9.10
N GLN A 132 17.78 -10.56 8.79
CA GLN A 132 16.48 -9.89 8.72
C GLN A 132 16.08 -9.28 10.07
N LEU A 133 16.25 -10.04 11.16
CA LEU A 133 15.96 -9.58 12.52
C LEU A 133 16.86 -8.42 12.93
N ALA A 134 18.17 -8.49 12.62
CA ALA A 134 19.10 -7.42 12.92
C ALA A 134 18.71 -6.12 12.20
N ILE A 135 18.34 -6.19 10.93
CA ILE A 135 17.85 -5.04 10.16
C ILE A 135 16.61 -4.45 10.81
N ILE A 136 15.61 -5.27 11.14
CA ILE A 136 14.36 -4.81 11.76
C ILE A 136 14.64 -4.13 13.11
N VAL A 137 15.44 -4.75 13.98
CA VAL A 137 15.80 -4.17 15.29
C VAL A 137 16.50 -2.82 15.12
N CYS A 138 17.45 -2.71 14.19
CA CYS A 138 18.12 -1.45 13.89
C CYS A 138 17.14 -0.37 13.42
N VAL A 139 16.24 -0.69 12.47
CA VAL A 139 15.24 0.27 11.97
C VAL A 139 14.27 0.69 13.06
N VAL A 140 13.80 -0.25 13.90
CA VAL A 140 12.91 0.05 15.03
C VAL A 140 13.62 0.94 16.06
N ALA A 141 14.88 0.66 16.38
CA ALA A 141 15.66 1.47 17.32
C ALA A 141 15.83 2.91 16.80
N VAL A 142 16.25 3.08 15.54
CA VAL A 142 16.39 4.39 14.90
C VAL A 142 15.05 5.14 14.86
N SER A 143 13.97 4.45 14.47
CA SER A 143 12.63 5.04 14.40
C SER A 143 12.12 5.46 15.78
N THR A 144 12.38 4.66 16.80
CA THR A 144 11.99 4.95 18.20
C THR A 144 12.73 6.17 18.72
N ILE A 145 14.06 6.21 18.53
CA ILE A 145 14.89 7.37 18.90
C ILE A 145 14.39 8.63 18.16
N SER A 146 14.09 8.50 16.87
CA SER A 146 13.55 9.60 16.06
C SER A 146 12.21 10.11 16.57
N ALA A 147 11.31 9.22 17.01
CA ALA A 147 10.00 9.59 17.52
C ALA A 147 10.08 10.33 18.87
N VAL A 148 11.00 9.92 19.76
CA VAL A 148 11.13 10.55 21.09
C VAL A 148 11.94 11.85 21.08
N THR A 149 12.81 12.05 20.08
CA THR A 149 13.69 13.23 20.01
C THR A 149 13.10 14.41 19.23
N GLY A 150 11.90 14.28 18.64
CA GLY A 150 11.22 15.37 17.93
C GLY A 150 11.91 15.74 16.62
N ILE A 151 11.69 14.94 15.57
CA ILE A 151 12.43 15.01 14.29
C ILE A 151 11.59 15.59 13.14
N ASP A 152 10.71 16.56 13.38
CA ASP A 152 9.89 17.17 12.31
C ASP A 152 10.72 17.59 11.08
N LYS A 153 11.94 18.12 11.30
CA LYS A 153 12.88 18.46 10.22
C LYS A 153 13.51 17.24 9.53
N GLY A 154 13.87 16.20 10.27
CA GLY A 154 14.53 15.02 9.67
C GLY A 154 13.56 14.12 8.91
N ILE A 155 12.31 13.98 9.38
CA ILE A 155 11.24 13.32 8.60
C ILE A 155 11.06 14.04 7.26
N GLN A 156 11.03 15.37 7.25
CA GLN A 156 10.89 16.12 6.01
C GLN A 156 12.07 15.89 5.05
N ILE A 157 13.31 15.87 5.55
CA ILE A 157 14.50 15.62 4.73
C ILE A 157 14.46 14.21 4.13
N ILE A 158 14.21 13.19 4.96
CA ILE A 158 14.16 11.78 4.52
C ILE A 158 13.01 11.58 3.53
N SER A 159 11.84 12.16 3.79
CA SER A 159 10.69 12.14 2.88
C SER A 159 11.02 12.77 1.52
N ASN A 160 11.61 13.97 1.51
CA ASN A 160 12.04 14.64 0.29
C ASN A 160 13.07 13.82 -0.49
N LEU A 161 14.03 13.18 0.18
CA LEU A 161 15.01 12.32 -0.44
C LEU A 161 14.35 11.08 -1.06
N ASN A 162 13.46 10.43 -0.33
CA ASN A 162 12.71 9.26 -0.81
C ASN A 162 11.92 9.58 -2.08
N VAL A 163 11.21 10.71 -2.12
CA VAL A 163 10.46 11.15 -3.31
C VAL A 163 11.40 11.39 -4.49
N ARG A 164 12.53 12.08 -4.28
CA ARG A 164 13.53 12.32 -5.34
C ARG A 164 14.13 11.01 -5.87
N LEU A 165 14.48 10.08 -4.99
CA LEU A 165 15.00 8.77 -5.36
C LEU A 165 13.97 7.96 -6.15
N ALA A 166 12.70 7.97 -5.75
CA ALA A 166 11.62 7.29 -6.46
C ALA A 166 11.43 7.84 -7.87
N ILE A 167 11.43 9.17 -8.03
CA ILE A 167 11.33 9.82 -9.35
C ILE A 167 12.55 9.47 -10.22
N LEU A 168 13.76 9.54 -9.65
CA LEU A 168 14.98 9.21 -10.38
C LEU A 168 15.00 7.75 -10.82
N LEU A 169 14.58 6.82 -9.96
CA LEU A 169 14.48 5.40 -10.29
C LEU A 169 13.43 5.15 -11.37
N MET A 170 12.26 5.79 -11.28
CA MET A 170 11.23 5.71 -12.31
C MET A 170 11.74 6.20 -13.67
N ALA A 171 12.40 7.37 -13.69
CA ALA A 171 12.99 7.92 -14.90
C ALA A 171 14.09 6.99 -15.45
N PHE A 172 14.92 6.42 -14.60
CA PHE A 172 15.95 5.46 -14.99
C PHE A 172 15.34 4.22 -15.66
N ILE A 173 14.32 3.61 -15.05
CA ILE A 173 13.63 2.43 -15.60
C ILE A 173 12.95 2.76 -16.94
N LEU A 174 12.35 3.94 -17.08
CA LEU A 174 11.71 4.35 -18.33
C LEU A 174 12.71 4.61 -19.46
N LEU A 175 13.85 5.23 -19.16
CA LEU A 175 14.84 5.63 -20.16
C LEU A 175 15.80 4.50 -20.55
N PHE A 176 16.20 3.67 -19.59
CA PHE A 176 17.17 2.58 -19.78
C PHE A 176 16.53 1.20 -19.84
N GLY A 177 15.26 1.06 -19.45
CA GLY A 177 14.46 -0.14 -19.64
C GLY A 177 13.60 -0.08 -20.91
N PRO A 178 12.61 -0.98 -21.07
CA PRO A 178 11.72 -1.01 -22.23
C PRO A 178 10.62 0.06 -22.11
N GLY A 179 10.99 1.35 -22.10
CA GLY A 179 10.09 2.48 -21.84
C GLY A 179 8.84 2.51 -22.71
N GLY A 180 8.97 2.16 -24.00
CA GLY A 180 7.83 2.05 -24.92
C GLY A 180 6.80 1.01 -24.46
N PHE A 181 7.27 -0.18 -24.06
CA PHE A 181 6.41 -1.23 -23.51
C PHE A 181 5.76 -0.79 -22.19
N ILE A 182 6.50 -0.11 -21.31
CA ILE A 182 5.98 0.36 -20.02
C ILE A 182 4.83 1.35 -20.23
N ILE A 183 5.02 2.35 -21.10
CA ILE A 183 3.99 3.37 -21.38
C ILE A 183 2.78 2.73 -22.06
N ASP A 184 2.99 1.90 -23.09
CA ASP A 184 1.91 1.24 -23.81
C ASP A 184 1.10 0.30 -22.90
N SER A 185 1.79 -0.51 -22.09
CA SER A 185 1.15 -1.40 -21.11
C SER A 185 0.40 -0.62 -20.04
N PHE A 186 0.95 0.51 -19.56
CA PHE A 186 0.27 1.34 -18.58
C PHE A 186 -1.05 1.90 -19.14
N VAL A 187 -1.01 2.50 -20.34
CA VAL A 187 -2.21 3.12 -20.96
C VAL A 187 -3.26 2.06 -21.29
N SER A 188 -2.85 0.96 -21.94
CA SER A 188 -3.77 -0.12 -22.32
C SER A 188 -4.40 -0.81 -21.10
N SER A 189 -3.59 -1.16 -20.10
CA SER A 189 -4.08 -1.83 -18.88
C SER A 189 -4.92 -0.90 -18.02
N PHE A 190 -4.64 0.41 -18.03
CA PHE A 190 -5.49 1.37 -17.33
C PHE A 190 -6.85 1.52 -18.02
N GLY A 191 -6.88 1.55 -19.36
CA GLY A 191 -8.13 1.49 -20.12
C GLY A 191 -8.95 0.23 -19.81
N PHE A 192 -8.28 -0.92 -19.77
CA PHE A 192 -8.89 -2.19 -19.40
C PHE A 192 -9.41 -2.20 -17.96
N TYR A 193 -8.64 -1.67 -17.01
CA TYR A 193 -9.09 -1.48 -15.63
C TYR A 193 -10.36 -0.63 -15.54
N VAL A 194 -10.45 0.45 -16.32
CA VAL A 194 -11.64 1.32 -16.34
C VAL A 194 -12.84 0.58 -16.94
N SER A 195 -12.66 -0.18 -18.03
CA SER A 195 -13.76 -0.96 -18.63
C SER A 195 -14.24 -2.08 -17.71
N GLU A 196 -13.32 -2.76 -17.03
CA GLU A 196 -13.59 -3.91 -16.15
C GLU A 196 -13.80 -3.52 -14.69
N PHE A 197 -13.85 -2.22 -14.38
CA PHE A 197 -13.90 -1.73 -13.00
C PHE A 197 -15.04 -2.36 -12.19
N ILE A 198 -16.26 -2.38 -12.73
CA ILE A 198 -17.43 -2.92 -12.04
C ILE A 198 -17.34 -4.45 -11.88
N PRO A 199 -17.10 -5.25 -12.95
CA PRO A 199 -16.88 -6.69 -12.81
C PRO A 199 -15.79 -7.05 -11.79
N MET A 200 -14.62 -6.41 -11.87
CA MET A 200 -13.50 -6.70 -10.95
C MET A 200 -13.84 -6.33 -9.51
N SER A 201 -14.49 -5.18 -9.29
CA SER A 201 -14.88 -4.73 -7.94
C SER A 201 -15.97 -5.57 -7.30
N THR A 202 -16.76 -6.28 -8.10
CA THR A 202 -17.89 -7.11 -7.63
C THR A 202 -17.64 -8.60 -7.77
N TYR A 203 -16.43 -9.02 -8.15
CA TYR A 203 -16.08 -10.43 -8.34
C TYR A 203 -16.26 -11.25 -7.06
N ARG A 204 -16.92 -12.41 -7.20
CA ARG A 204 -17.17 -13.38 -6.11
C ARG A 204 -16.96 -14.84 -6.53
N GLY A 205 -16.39 -15.07 -7.72
CA GLY A 205 -16.32 -16.41 -8.34
C GLY A 205 -15.32 -17.37 -7.70
N ASP A 206 -14.27 -16.85 -7.06
CA ASP A 206 -13.22 -17.64 -6.39
C ASP A 206 -12.91 -17.06 -5.01
N THR A 207 -13.45 -17.70 -3.97
CA THR A 207 -13.27 -17.26 -2.57
C THR A 207 -11.85 -17.46 -2.06
N SER A 208 -11.12 -18.45 -2.58
CA SER A 208 -9.74 -18.73 -2.17
C SER A 208 -8.79 -17.67 -2.72
N TRP A 209 -8.93 -17.34 -4.01
CA TRP A 209 -8.15 -16.29 -4.63
C TRP A 209 -8.48 -14.91 -4.03
N LEU A 210 -9.78 -14.61 -3.84
CA LEU A 210 -10.22 -13.37 -3.18
C LEU A 210 -9.62 -13.23 -1.77
N GLY A 211 -9.62 -14.30 -0.98
CA GLY A 211 -9.03 -14.31 0.36
C GLY A 211 -7.50 -14.17 0.38
N SER A 212 -6.83 -14.44 -0.74
CA SER A 212 -5.37 -14.32 -0.84
C SER A 212 -4.92 -12.96 -1.41
N TRP A 213 -5.79 -12.27 -2.14
CA TRP A 213 -5.42 -11.07 -2.90
C TRP A 213 -6.28 -9.83 -2.61
N THR A 214 -7.60 -9.96 -2.61
CA THR A 214 -8.51 -8.80 -2.59
C THR A 214 -9.03 -8.46 -1.19
N ILE A 215 -9.15 -9.46 -0.30
CA ILE A 215 -9.71 -9.33 1.06
C ILE A 215 -8.60 -9.12 2.09
#